data_AF-A0A1Q7B4Q8-F1
#
_entry.id   AF-A0A1Q7B4Q8-F1
#
_cell.length_a   1.000
_cell.length_b   1.000
_cell.length_c   1.000
_cell.angle_alpha   90.00
_cell.angle_beta   90.00
_cell.angle_gamma   90.00
#
_symmetry.space_group_name_H-M   'P 1'
#
loop_
_entity.id
_entity.type
_entity.pdbx_description
1 polymer ?
#
loop_
_entity_poly.entity_id
_entity_poly.type
_entity_poly.pdbx_seq_one_letter_code
_entity_poly.pdbx_strand_id
1 'polypeptide(L)'
;MASLICGCEARLTSDEAGLLDAVSFVIGGQQEGALPQGFETRWRRTVEGRQIQYETMRQNAGFGDANDPHRASRHIKVGVNISSPQKCVFKTVVTTAYSKGASKESFESPSSEVTTLDFNKVQRLAIEEGNSPSVVIEGKAWLCKDSKCQDRMTAAISATRQEELTRVIESKRHAIEFIKKACPGTQR
;
A
#
# COMPACT_ATOMS: atom_id res chain seq x y z
N MET A 1 30.31 32.99 5.70
CA MET A 1 28.94 32.92 6.22
C MET A 1 28.30 31.66 5.67
N ALA A 2 27.77 30.81 6.55
CA ALA A 2 27.29 29.48 6.21
C ALA A 2 26.01 29.55 5.35
N SER A 3 26.03 28.89 4.20
CA SER A 3 24.86 28.66 3.37
C SER A 3 23.94 27.69 4.08
N LEU A 4 22.87 28.20 4.68
CA LEU A 4 21.71 27.40 5.08
C LEU A 4 21.00 26.94 3.80
N ILE A 5 21.34 25.72 3.34
CA ILE A 5 20.51 24.99 2.39
C ILE A 5 19.28 24.58 3.19
N CYS A 6 18.27 25.45 3.22
CA CYS A 6 16.90 25.04 3.54
C CYS A 6 16.50 24.05 2.45
N GLY A 7 16.71 22.76 2.71
CA GLY A 7 16.17 21.69 1.90
C GLY A 7 14.66 21.70 2.00
N CYS A 8 14.01 22.56 1.22
CA CYS A 8 12.62 22.33 0.85
C CYS A 8 12.61 20.99 0.13
N GLU A 9 12.15 19.94 0.80
CA GLU A 9 11.82 18.69 0.13
C GLU A 9 10.89 19.04 -1.03
N ALA A 10 11.36 18.81 -2.26
CA ALA A 10 10.60 19.13 -3.45
C ALA A 10 9.26 18.36 -3.39
N ARG A 11 8.14 19.09 -3.51
CA ARG A 11 6.81 18.48 -3.61
C ARG A 11 6.77 17.54 -4.81
N LEU A 12 6.05 16.43 -4.68
CA LEU A 12 5.80 15.52 -5.80
C LEU A 12 5.07 16.26 -6.93
N THR A 13 5.50 15.99 -8.16
CA THR A 13 4.69 16.29 -9.34
C THR A 13 3.42 15.44 -9.34
N SER A 14 2.38 15.86 -10.06
CA SER A 14 1.12 15.10 -10.17
C SER A 14 1.36 13.67 -10.68
N ASP A 15 2.30 13.50 -11.60
CA ASP A 15 2.64 12.19 -12.17
C ASP A 15 3.38 11.30 -11.17
N GLU A 16 4.30 11.87 -10.37
CA GLU A 16 4.99 11.11 -9.32
C GLU A 16 4.02 10.69 -8.20
N ALA A 17 3.13 11.58 -7.77
CA ALA A 17 2.09 11.25 -6.80
C ALA A 17 1.15 10.17 -7.35
N GLY A 18 0.67 10.32 -8.59
CA GLY A 18 -0.16 9.33 -9.25
C GLY A 18 0.51 7.96 -9.38
N LEU A 19 1.84 7.93 -9.55
CA LEU A 19 2.59 6.68 -9.62
C LEU A 19 2.67 5.97 -8.27
N LEU A 20 2.90 6.73 -7.20
CA LEU A 20 2.86 6.20 -5.83
C LEU A 20 1.46 5.67 -5.48
N ASP A 21 0.40 6.40 -5.83
CA ASP A 21 -0.98 5.93 -5.64
C ASP A 21 -1.25 4.64 -6.45
N ALA A 22 -0.83 4.58 -7.71
CA ALA A 22 -1.03 3.41 -8.56
C ALA A 22 -0.32 2.17 -7.99
N VAL A 23 0.92 2.30 -7.53
CA VAL A 23 1.67 1.19 -6.92
C VAL A 23 1.03 0.75 -5.62
N SER A 24 0.64 1.68 -4.75
CA SER A 24 -0.06 1.37 -3.51
C SER A 24 -1.38 0.65 -3.77
N PHE A 25 -2.12 1.10 -4.79
CA PHE A 25 -3.38 0.48 -5.18
C PHE A 25 -3.15 -0.93 -5.66
N VAL A 26 -2.26 -1.16 -6.63
CA VAL A 26 -2.03 -2.48 -7.24
C VAL A 26 -1.56 -3.52 -6.21
N ILE A 27 -0.74 -3.14 -5.23
CA ILE A 27 -0.12 -4.07 -4.28
C ILE A 27 -0.93 -4.24 -3.00
N GLY A 28 -1.40 -3.16 -2.40
CA GLY A 28 -2.03 -3.17 -1.07
C GLY A 28 -3.53 -2.85 -1.10
N GLY A 29 -4.08 -2.46 -2.25
CA GLY A 29 -5.49 -2.11 -2.40
C GLY A 29 -5.85 -0.67 -2.00
N GLN A 30 -4.90 0.12 -1.49
CA GLN A 30 -5.16 1.51 -1.09
C GLN A 30 -5.20 2.43 -2.32
N GLN A 31 -6.26 3.20 -2.50
CA GLN A 31 -6.39 4.22 -3.55
C GLN A 31 -6.90 5.53 -2.95
N GLU A 32 -6.56 6.65 -3.57
CA GLU A 32 -7.30 7.90 -3.38
C GLU A 32 -8.80 7.70 -3.66
N GLY A 33 -9.65 7.96 -2.67
CA GLY A 33 -11.10 7.78 -2.79
C GLY A 33 -11.61 6.35 -2.61
N ALA A 34 -10.74 5.40 -2.20
CA ALA A 34 -11.19 4.06 -1.82
C ALA A 34 -12.21 4.16 -0.68
N LEU A 35 -13.41 3.62 -0.89
CA LEU A 35 -14.40 3.48 0.17
C LEU A 35 -13.82 2.53 1.23
N PRO A 36 -13.83 2.91 2.52
CA PRO A 36 -13.35 2.05 3.60
C PRO A 36 -14.02 0.68 3.51
N GLN A 37 -13.24 -0.40 3.38
CA GLN A 37 -13.81 -1.74 3.30
C GLN A 37 -14.31 -2.17 4.69
N GLY A 38 -15.63 -2.17 4.88
CA GLY A 38 -16.35 -2.81 5.99
C GLY A 38 -16.23 -2.09 7.34
N PHE A 39 -15.06 -2.13 7.97
CA PHE A 39 -14.86 -1.77 9.39
C PHE A 39 -13.98 -0.55 9.61
N GLU A 40 -13.55 0.11 8.54
CA GLU A 40 -12.65 1.27 8.58
C GLU A 40 -13.44 2.56 8.86
N THR A 41 -13.09 3.23 9.95
CA THR A 41 -13.84 4.38 10.50
C THR A 41 -13.20 5.73 10.21
N ARG A 42 -11.93 5.75 9.78
CA ARG A 42 -11.20 6.93 9.33
C ARG A 42 -10.27 6.52 8.21
N TRP A 43 -10.29 7.26 7.10
CA TRP A 43 -9.35 7.13 6.00
C TRP A 43 -8.78 8.51 5.72
N ARG A 44 -7.45 8.65 5.72
CA ARG A 44 -6.78 9.92 5.41
C ARG A 44 -5.60 9.65 4.49
N ARG A 45 -5.54 10.40 3.38
CA ARG A 45 -4.38 10.50 2.49
C ARG A 45 -3.69 11.84 2.73
N THR A 46 -2.38 11.83 2.98
CA THR A 46 -1.54 13.03 3.08
C THR A 46 -0.34 12.88 2.16
N VAL A 47 0.01 13.97 1.48
CA VAL A 47 1.25 14.08 0.69
C VAL A 47 2.24 14.91 1.52
N GLU A 48 3.32 14.28 1.94
CA GLU A 48 4.38 14.93 2.73
C GLU A 48 5.69 14.81 1.95
N GLY A 49 6.30 15.92 1.53
CA GLY A 49 7.53 15.88 0.73
C GLY A 49 7.40 14.99 -0.52
N ARG A 50 8.19 13.89 -0.55
CA ARG A 50 8.23 12.89 -1.62
C ARG A 50 7.54 11.55 -1.28
N GLN A 51 6.56 11.57 -0.38
CA GLN A 51 5.84 10.38 0.08
C GLN A 51 4.33 10.61 0.18
N ILE A 52 3.56 9.52 0.06
CA ILE A 52 2.13 9.49 0.32
C ILE A 52 1.89 8.61 1.54
N GLN A 53 1.10 9.12 2.49
CA GLN A 53 0.68 8.37 3.66
C GLN A 53 -0.83 8.15 3.62
N TYR A 54 -1.23 6.91 3.87
CA TYR A 54 -2.60 6.49 4.13
C TYR A 54 -2.72 6.09 5.60
N GLU A 55 -3.80 6.47 6.24
CA GLU A 55 -4.10 6.06 7.61
C GLU A 55 -5.52 5.50 7.67
N THR A 56 -5.65 4.29 8.20
CA THR A 56 -6.94 3.65 8.47
C THR A 56 -7.09 3.26 9.94
N MET A 57 -8.33 3.26 10.44
CA MET A 57 -8.66 2.75 11.76
C MET A 57 -9.82 1.78 11.68
N ARG A 58 -9.65 0.56 12.16
CA ARG A 58 -10.66 -0.51 12.10
C ARG A 58 -10.89 -1.18 13.46
N GLN A 59 -11.93 -2.00 13.56
CA GLN A 59 -12.11 -2.89 14.72
C GLN A 59 -11.05 -4.00 14.70
N ASN A 60 -10.56 -4.39 15.88
CA ASN A 60 -9.74 -5.57 16.03
C ASN A 60 -10.62 -6.82 16.00
N ALA A 61 -10.43 -7.70 15.01
CA ALA A 61 -11.16 -8.95 14.92
C ALA A 61 -10.85 -9.90 16.09
N GLY A 62 -9.65 -9.80 16.68
CA GLY A 62 -9.24 -10.58 17.86
C GLY A 62 -9.70 -10.01 19.19
N PHE A 63 -10.50 -8.93 19.20
CA PHE A 63 -10.98 -8.35 20.46
C PHE A 63 -11.85 -9.36 21.22
N GLY A 64 -11.44 -9.68 22.46
CA GLY A 64 -12.08 -10.68 23.30
C GLY A 64 -11.68 -12.14 23.00
N ASP A 65 -10.87 -12.40 21.97
CA ASP A 65 -10.37 -13.75 21.68
C ASP A 65 -9.27 -14.14 22.69
N ALA A 66 -9.44 -15.25 23.39
CA ALA A 66 -8.48 -15.70 24.40
C ALA A 66 -7.06 -15.92 23.83
N ASN A 67 -6.96 -16.26 22.55
CA ASN A 67 -5.69 -16.59 21.89
C ASN A 67 -5.02 -15.38 21.21
N ASP A 68 -5.69 -14.24 21.11
CA ASP A 68 -5.12 -13.05 20.49
C ASP A 68 -4.26 -12.26 21.49
N PRO A 69 -2.99 -11.95 21.17
CA PRO A 69 -2.11 -11.20 22.07
C PRO A 69 -2.60 -9.76 22.32
N HIS A 70 -3.44 -9.21 21.44
CA HIS A 70 -4.06 -7.90 21.53
C HIS A 70 -5.56 -7.97 21.82
N ARG A 71 -6.04 -9.05 22.46
CA ARG A 71 -7.46 -9.26 22.78
C ARG A 71 -8.12 -8.16 23.61
N ALA A 72 -7.34 -7.37 24.35
CA ALA A 72 -7.83 -6.24 25.13
C ALA A 72 -8.06 -4.99 24.27
N SER A 73 -7.54 -4.96 23.04
CA SER A 73 -7.54 -3.81 22.15
C SER A 73 -8.71 -3.87 21.18
N ARG A 74 -9.65 -2.93 21.28
CA ARG A 74 -10.86 -2.90 20.44
C ARG A 74 -10.60 -2.36 19.03
N HIS A 75 -9.62 -1.48 18.89
CA HIS A 75 -9.32 -0.77 17.65
C HIS A 75 -7.89 -1.01 17.20
N ILE A 76 -7.70 -1.04 15.88
CA ILE A 76 -6.40 -1.12 15.21
C ILE A 76 -6.28 0.10 14.31
N LYS A 77 -5.16 0.80 14.42
CA LYS A 77 -4.76 1.88 13.52
C LYS A 77 -3.66 1.38 12.60
N VAL A 78 -3.86 1.47 11.29
CA VAL A 78 -2.89 1.07 10.27
C VAL A 78 -2.46 2.32 9.51
N GLY A 79 -1.16 2.55 9.42
CA GLY A 79 -0.57 3.57 8.55
C GLY A 79 0.17 2.89 7.42
N VAL A 80 0.05 3.39 6.20
CA VAL A 80 0.82 2.94 5.04
C VAL A 80 1.49 4.16 4.45
N ASN A 81 2.81 4.21 4.49
CA ASN A 81 3.59 5.25 3.84
C ASN A 81 4.28 4.64 2.62
N ILE A 82 4.09 5.23 1.45
CA ILE A 82 4.78 4.84 0.22
C ILE A 82 5.63 6.00 -0.30
N SER A 83 6.86 5.68 -0.69
CA SER A 83 7.85 6.61 -1.22
C SER A 83 8.62 5.98 -2.39
N SER A 84 9.31 6.80 -3.18
CA SER A 84 10.19 6.32 -4.25
C SER A 84 11.62 6.83 -4.04
N PRO A 85 12.50 6.03 -3.38
CA PRO A 85 13.90 6.43 -3.17
C PRO A 85 14.72 6.48 -4.46
N GLN A 86 14.33 5.71 -5.49
CA GLN A 86 14.94 5.71 -6.82
C GLN A 86 13.85 5.49 -7.87
N LYS A 87 14.10 5.88 -9.13
CA LYS A 87 13.13 5.68 -10.22
C LYS A 87 12.71 4.20 -10.29
N CYS A 88 11.41 3.96 -10.20
CA CYS A 88 10.79 2.63 -10.24
C CYS A 88 11.21 1.68 -9.11
N VAL A 89 11.83 2.21 -8.06
CA VAL A 89 12.00 1.54 -6.78
C VAL A 89 11.10 2.25 -5.78
N PHE A 90 10.25 1.49 -5.10
CA PHE A 90 9.30 1.99 -4.12
C PHE A 90 9.58 1.36 -2.77
N LYS A 91 9.36 2.14 -1.72
CA LYS A 91 9.46 1.69 -0.34
C LYS A 91 8.13 1.94 0.33
N THR A 92 7.55 0.88 0.88
CA THR A 92 6.34 0.92 1.67
C THR A 92 6.68 0.63 3.13
N VAL A 93 6.20 1.48 4.03
CA VAL A 93 6.28 1.28 5.48
C VAL A 93 4.86 1.15 6.00
N VAL A 94 4.52 -0.02 6.53
CA VAL A 94 3.23 -0.29 7.15
C VAL A 94 3.39 -0.24 8.67
N THR A 95 2.69 0.68 9.33
CA THR A 95 2.67 0.78 10.80
C THR A 95 1.35 0.25 11.34
N THR A 96 1.38 -0.59 12.38
CA THR A 96 0.18 -1.09 13.05
C THR A 96 0.22 -0.75 14.53
N ALA A 97 -0.81 -0.06 15.04
CA ALA A 97 -0.95 0.27 16.45
C ALA A 97 -2.28 -0.25 16.99
N TYR A 98 -2.25 -0.83 18.19
CA TYR A 98 -3.43 -1.33 18.87
C TYR A 98 -3.90 -0.35 19.94
N SER A 99 -5.21 -0.15 20.07
CA SER A 99 -5.75 0.78 21.07
C SER A 99 -5.55 0.26 22.49
N LYS A 100 -5.31 1.16 23.44
CA LYS A 100 -5.38 0.81 24.87
C LYS A 100 -6.85 0.61 25.26
N GLY A 101 -7.26 -0.64 25.44
CA GLY A 101 -8.65 -0.99 25.74
C GLY A 101 -9.60 -0.66 24.58
N ALA A 102 -10.69 0.04 24.89
CA ALA A 102 -11.69 0.49 23.93
C ALA A 102 -11.46 1.91 23.38
N SER A 103 -10.31 2.54 23.68
CA SER A 103 -10.04 3.92 23.28
C SER A 103 -9.89 4.07 21.75
N LYS A 104 -10.41 5.18 21.21
CA LYS A 104 -10.18 5.59 19.81
C LYS A 104 -9.04 6.61 19.65
N GLU A 105 -8.42 6.99 20.76
CA GLU A 105 -7.49 8.13 20.82
C GLU A 105 -6.12 7.72 21.37
N SER A 106 -6.08 6.72 22.26
CA SER A 106 -4.85 6.22 22.87
C SER A 106 -4.47 4.85 22.30
N PHE A 107 -3.29 4.78 21.70
CA PHE A 107 -2.72 3.57 21.12
C PHE A 107 -1.41 3.19 21.80
N GLU A 108 -1.07 1.91 21.73
CA GLU A 108 0.26 1.40 22.04
C GLU A 108 1.27 1.87 20.98
N SER A 109 2.56 1.72 21.27
CA SER A 109 3.62 2.02 20.29
C SER A 109 3.41 1.17 19.03
N PRO A 110 3.44 1.78 17.83
CA PRO A 110 3.22 1.05 16.60
C PRO A 110 4.36 0.07 16.33
N SER A 111 4.04 -1.13 15.84
CA SER A 111 4.99 -1.94 15.10
C SER A 111 5.08 -1.43 13.67
N SER A 112 6.22 -1.65 13.01
CA SER A 112 6.44 -1.23 11.62
C SER A 112 7.03 -2.35 10.78
N GLU A 113 6.53 -2.48 9.57
CA GLU A 113 7.01 -3.42 8.56
C GLU A 113 7.46 -2.65 7.32
N VAL A 114 8.63 -3.00 6.77
CA VAL A 114 9.18 -2.33 5.60
C VAL A 114 9.22 -3.30 4.42
N THR A 115 8.64 -2.88 3.31
CA THR A 115 8.71 -3.59 2.03
C THR A 115 9.36 -2.70 0.99
N THR A 116 10.28 -3.27 0.21
CA THR A 116 10.89 -2.63 -0.97
C THR A 116 10.40 -3.34 -2.23
N LEU A 117 10.06 -2.55 -3.24
CA LEU A 117 9.47 -2.98 -4.50
C LEU A 117 10.31 -2.41 -5.63
N ASP A 118 10.96 -3.28 -6.41
CA ASP A 118 11.85 -2.89 -7.50
C ASP A 118 11.21 -3.26 -8.84
N PHE A 119 10.43 -2.32 -9.39
CA PHE A 119 9.74 -2.50 -10.65
C PHE A 119 10.69 -2.56 -11.85
N ASN A 120 11.97 -2.25 -11.69
CA ASN A 120 12.97 -2.50 -12.73
C ASN A 120 13.24 -3.99 -12.93
N LYS A 121 12.94 -4.82 -11.92
CA LYS A 121 13.10 -6.29 -11.96
C LYS A 121 11.82 -7.04 -12.33
N VAL A 122 10.70 -6.33 -12.44
CA VAL A 122 9.41 -6.91 -12.83
C VAL A 122 9.45 -7.26 -14.32
N GLN A 123 9.09 -8.51 -14.60
CA GLN A 123 8.98 -9.09 -15.95
C GLN A 123 7.52 -9.26 -16.36
N ARG A 124 6.63 -9.47 -15.39
CA ARG A 124 5.19 -9.59 -15.62
C ARG A 124 4.43 -8.78 -14.59
N LEU A 125 3.53 -7.92 -15.07
CA LEU A 125 2.55 -7.21 -14.28
C LEU A 125 1.22 -7.26 -15.03
N ALA A 126 0.27 -8.05 -14.54
CA ALA A 126 -0.98 -8.30 -15.25
C ALA A 126 -2.12 -8.63 -14.29
N ILE A 127 -3.34 -8.61 -14.82
CA ILE A 127 -4.50 -9.23 -14.17
C ILE A 127 -4.70 -10.60 -14.80
N GLU A 128 -4.80 -11.63 -13.96
CA GLU A 128 -5.32 -12.93 -14.35
C GLU A 128 -6.82 -12.94 -14.05
N GLU A 129 -7.62 -13.07 -15.12
CA GLU A 129 -9.07 -13.21 -15.01
C GLU A 129 -9.44 -14.69 -14.87
N GLY A 130 -10.44 -14.96 -14.05
CA GLY A 130 -10.94 -16.30 -13.76
C GLY A 130 -12.02 -16.23 -12.70
N ASN A 131 -12.39 -17.35 -12.10
CA ASN A 131 -13.37 -17.39 -11.01
C ASN A 131 -12.97 -16.50 -9.82
N SER A 132 -11.66 -16.30 -9.63
CA SER A 132 -11.07 -15.41 -8.63
C SER A 132 -10.06 -14.49 -9.31
N PRO A 133 -10.47 -13.30 -9.81
CA PRO A 133 -9.57 -12.39 -10.49
C PRO A 133 -8.46 -11.92 -9.56
N SER A 134 -7.25 -11.76 -10.08
CA SER A 134 -6.09 -11.38 -9.28
C SER A 134 -5.07 -10.55 -10.06
N VAL A 135 -4.33 -9.70 -9.36
CA VAL A 135 -3.12 -9.08 -9.88
C VAL A 135 -1.97 -10.06 -9.69
N VAL A 136 -1.22 -10.31 -10.76
CA VAL A 136 0.00 -11.13 -10.74
C VAL A 136 1.19 -10.26 -11.07
N ILE A 137 2.21 -10.32 -10.20
CA ILE A 137 3.49 -9.64 -10.37
C ILE A 137 4.61 -10.66 -10.28
N GLU A 138 5.43 -10.76 -11.32
CA GLU A 138 6.57 -11.68 -11.39
C GLU A 138 7.83 -10.93 -11.82
N GLY A 139 8.95 -11.28 -11.21
CA GLY A 139 10.26 -10.68 -11.47
C GLY A 139 11.29 -11.20 -10.49
N LYS A 140 12.56 -11.33 -10.86
CA LYS A 140 13.55 -11.88 -9.91
C LYS A 140 13.81 -10.89 -8.78
N ALA A 141 13.59 -11.28 -7.53
CA ALA A 141 13.81 -10.49 -6.33
C ALA A 141 13.25 -9.06 -6.40
N TRP A 142 12.03 -8.92 -6.94
CA TRP A 142 11.38 -7.63 -7.13
C TRP A 142 10.72 -7.13 -5.84
N LEU A 143 10.25 -8.02 -4.97
CA LEU A 143 9.63 -7.68 -3.69
C LEU A 143 10.50 -8.19 -2.55
N CYS A 144 10.95 -7.30 -1.67
CA CYS A 144 11.79 -7.66 -0.52
C CYS A 144 11.16 -7.13 0.78
N LYS A 145 11.00 -8.02 1.75
CA LYS A 145 10.46 -7.75 3.09
C LYS A 145 11.32 -8.48 4.12
N ASP A 146 11.73 -7.79 5.18
CA ASP A 146 12.52 -8.36 6.29
C ASP A 146 13.71 -9.20 5.82
N SER A 147 14.49 -8.66 4.88
CA SER A 147 15.67 -9.30 4.27
C SER A 147 15.39 -10.56 3.44
N LYS A 148 14.12 -10.88 3.16
CA LYS A 148 13.71 -11.96 2.26
C LYS A 148 13.10 -11.36 1.00
N CYS A 149 13.59 -11.78 -0.15
CA CYS A 149 13.03 -11.37 -1.44
C CYS A 149 12.21 -12.50 -2.06
N GLN A 150 11.15 -12.11 -2.76
CA GLN A 150 10.23 -13.00 -3.44
C GLN A 150 10.18 -12.64 -4.92
N ASP A 151 10.03 -13.67 -5.74
CA ASP A 151 10.02 -13.51 -7.20
C ASP A 151 8.60 -13.31 -7.75
N ARG A 152 7.58 -13.65 -6.98
CA ARG A 152 6.18 -13.63 -7.41
C ARG A 152 5.25 -13.20 -6.28
N MET A 153 4.22 -12.43 -6.63
CA MET A 153 3.08 -12.12 -5.78
C MET A 153 1.79 -12.26 -6.58
N THR A 154 0.77 -12.81 -5.93
CA THR A 154 -0.60 -12.80 -6.42
C THR A 154 -1.48 -12.11 -5.39
N ALA A 155 -2.17 -11.04 -5.78
CA ALA A 155 -3.11 -10.32 -4.93
C ALA A 155 -4.53 -10.48 -5.48
N ALA A 156 -5.41 -11.11 -4.70
CA ALA A 156 -6.80 -11.29 -5.09
C ALA A 156 -7.52 -9.94 -5.24
N ILE A 157 -8.37 -9.82 -6.25
CA ILE A 157 -9.25 -8.67 -6.47
C ILE A 157 -10.62 -9.05 -5.92
N SER A 158 -11.08 -8.29 -4.92
CA SER A 158 -12.40 -8.48 -4.31
C SER A 158 -13.22 -7.20 -4.37
N ALA A 159 -14.54 -7.36 -4.39
CA ALA A 159 -15.51 -6.28 -4.28
C ALA A 159 -16.72 -6.77 -3.49
N THR A 160 -17.45 -5.83 -2.87
CA THR A 160 -18.66 -6.15 -2.10
C THR A 160 -19.82 -6.60 -2.98
N ARG A 161 -19.88 -6.13 -4.23
CA ARG A 161 -20.88 -6.54 -5.23
C ARG A 161 -20.20 -6.94 -6.53
N GLN A 162 -20.84 -7.83 -7.29
CA GLN A 162 -20.33 -8.29 -8.59
C GLN A 162 -20.18 -7.14 -9.60
N GLU A 163 -21.11 -6.18 -9.62
CA GLU A 163 -21.04 -4.99 -10.50
C GLU A 163 -19.87 -4.07 -10.18
N GLU A 164 -19.45 -4.04 -8.91
CA GLU A 164 -18.27 -3.29 -8.47
C GLU A 164 -16.98 -4.01 -8.87
N LEU A 165 -17.00 -5.35 -8.94
CA LEU A 165 -15.83 -6.15 -9.31
C LEU A 165 -15.29 -5.77 -10.69
N THR A 166 -16.15 -5.65 -11.70
CA THR A 166 -15.74 -5.22 -13.04
C THR A 166 -15.09 -3.84 -13.03
N ARG A 167 -15.66 -2.88 -12.27
CA ARG A 167 -15.08 -1.52 -12.16
C ARG A 167 -13.73 -1.52 -11.46
N VAL A 168 -13.56 -2.35 -10.43
CA VAL A 168 -12.28 -2.49 -9.72
C VAL A 168 -11.24 -3.12 -10.64
N ILE A 169 -11.59 -4.16 -11.42
CA ILE A 169 -10.69 -4.78 -12.40
C ILE A 169 -10.22 -3.74 -13.41
N GLU A 170 -11.12 -2.97 -14.02
CA GLU A 170 -10.73 -1.92 -14.98
C GLU A 170 -9.86 -0.85 -14.34
N SER A 171 -10.18 -0.41 -13.12
CA SER A 171 -9.35 0.56 -12.38
C SER A 171 -7.94 0.01 -12.13
N LYS A 172 -7.81 -1.30 -11.80
CA LYS A 172 -6.52 -1.98 -11.65
C LYS A 172 -5.78 -2.07 -12.99
N ARG A 173 -6.46 -2.33 -14.10
CA ARG A 173 -5.85 -2.35 -15.45
C ARG A 173 -5.24 -0.99 -15.77
N HIS A 174 -5.98 0.09 -15.57
CA HIS A 174 -5.48 1.44 -15.81
C HIS A 174 -4.26 1.77 -14.94
N ALA A 175 -4.28 1.41 -13.65
CA ALA A 175 -3.14 1.58 -12.77
C ALA A 175 -1.91 0.77 -13.23
N ILE A 176 -2.11 -0.48 -13.65
CA ILE A 176 -1.04 -1.34 -14.19
C ILE A 176 -0.43 -0.73 -15.45
N GLU A 177 -1.23 -0.27 -16.40
CA GLU A 177 -0.72 0.34 -17.63
C GLU A 177 0.02 1.66 -17.36
N PHE A 178 -0.46 2.46 -16.41
CA PHE A 178 0.25 3.65 -15.96
C PHE A 178 1.62 3.30 -15.35
N ILE A 179 1.68 2.28 -14.47
CA ILE A 179 2.93 1.79 -13.90
C ILE A 179 3.87 1.29 -14.99
N LYS A 180 3.41 0.45 -15.93
CA LYS A 180 4.23 -0.06 -17.04
C LYS A 180 4.82 1.07 -17.89
N LYS A 181 4.04 2.12 -18.15
CA LYS A 181 4.51 3.28 -18.91
C LYS A 181 5.59 4.06 -18.16
N ALA A 182 5.44 4.25 -16.86
CA ALA A 182 6.42 4.96 -16.03
C ALA A 182 7.66 4.10 -15.72
N CYS A 183 7.44 2.79 -15.56
CA CYS A 183 8.38 1.76 -15.13
C CYS A 183 8.32 0.57 -16.09
N PRO A 184 9.00 0.66 -17.24
CA PRO A 184 8.95 -0.36 -18.28
C PRO A 184 9.58 -1.70 -17.86
N GLY A 185 10.27 -1.74 -16.72
CA GLY A 185 10.93 -2.94 -16.22
C GLY A 185 12.13 -3.34 -17.08
N THR A 186 12.56 -4.59 -16.90
CA THR A 186 13.55 -5.21 -17.79
C THR A 186 12.81 -5.71 -19.02
N GLN A 187 12.53 -4.80 -19.97
CA GLN A 187 12.10 -5.22 -21.31
C GLN A 187 13.23 -6.08 -21.90
N ARG A 188 12.94 -7.36 -22.12
CA ARG A 188 13.75 -8.22 -22.99
C ARG A 188 13.23 -8.10 -24.41
#